data_AF-A0A2G6LJ08-F1
#
_entry.id   AF-A0A2G6LJ08-F1
#
_cell.length_a   1.000
_cell.length_b   1.000
_cell.length_c   1.000
_cell.angle_alpha   90.00
_cell.angle_beta   90.00
_cell.angle_gamma   90.00
#
_symmetry.space_group_name_H-M   'P 1'
#
loop_
_entity.id
_entity.type
_entity.pdbx_description
1 polymer ?
#
loop_
_entity_poly.entity_id
_entity_poly.type
_entity_poly.pdbx_seq_one_letter_code
_entity_poly.pdbx_strand_id
1 'polypeptide(L)'
;MSKKIWLSSPHMGGNEQKYINEAFKANWIAPLGPNVNGFERDLEDYLDENKKIACLISGTSALHLALILSGVTAGDEVVCQSMTFSASANPIVYQGATPIFIDSEIDTWNMCPIALEEAIKDRILKGKKPKVIIVVHLYGMPAKIDEIATIAKKYDIKLIEDAAEALGSTYKGQKCGTFGEFGILSFNGNKIISTSGGGALVCKSEEDKQKAVFLATQARDDAPHYQHSHIGYNYRMSNI
;
A
#
# COMPACT_ATOMS: atom_id res chain seq x y z
N MET A 1 -13.99 -31.09 23.97
CA MET A 1 -13.12 -29.94 23.65
C MET A 1 -14.01 -28.82 23.16
N SER A 2 -13.91 -27.61 23.69
CA SER A 2 -14.63 -26.45 23.14
C SER A 2 -14.14 -26.18 21.72
N LYS A 3 -15.06 -25.96 20.78
CA LYS A 3 -14.72 -25.63 19.39
C LYS A 3 -13.91 -24.32 19.37
N LYS A 4 -12.70 -24.34 18.81
CA LYS A 4 -11.85 -23.14 18.69
C LYS A 4 -12.56 -22.07 17.85
N ILE A 5 -12.65 -20.85 18.37
CA ILE A 5 -13.15 -19.68 17.65
C ILE A 5 -11.94 -18.96 17.06
N TRP A 6 -11.91 -18.83 15.73
CA TRP A 6 -10.84 -18.13 15.01
C TRP A 6 -11.18 -16.65 14.90
N LEU A 7 -10.16 -15.78 15.06
CA LEU A 7 -10.36 -14.32 15.00
C LEU A 7 -10.66 -13.84 13.58
N SER A 8 -9.87 -14.28 12.59
CA SER A 8 -10.06 -13.95 11.17
C SER A 8 -9.53 -15.11 10.32
N SER A 9 -10.44 -15.93 9.80
CA SER A 9 -10.13 -17.02 8.86
C SER A 9 -10.65 -16.65 7.46
N PRO A 10 -9.93 -17.01 6.38
CA PRO A 10 -10.41 -16.77 5.02
C PRO A 10 -11.80 -17.35 4.80
N HIS A 11 -12.63 -16.63 4.04
CA HIS A 11 -13.92 -17.10 3.56
C HIS A 11 -13.85 -17.31 2.05
N MET A 12 -14.19 -18.52 1.59
CA MET A 12 -14.24 -18.86 0.17
C MET A 12 -15.67 -18.59 -0.34
N GLY A 13 -15.84 -17.60 -1.22
CA GLY A 13 -17.11 -17.21 -1.82
C GLY A 13 -17.58 -18.14 -2.96
N GLY A 14 -16.74 -19.08 -3.39
CA GLY A 14 -17.06 -20.17 -4.32
C GLY A 14 -16.50 -20.00 -5.73
N ASN A 15 -16.31 -18.77 -6.21
CA ASN A 15 -15.76 -18.51 -7.55
C ASN A 15 -14.24 -18.65 -7.63
N GLU A 16 -13.53 -18.69 -6.50
CA GLU A 16 -12.07 -18.77 -6.47
C GLU A 16 -11.58 -20.05 -7.17
N GLN A 17 -12.22 -21.19 -6.90
CA GLN A 17 -11.86 -22.46 -7.53
C GLN A 17 -12.07 -22.44 -9.05
N LYS A 18 -13.07 -21.70 -9.53
CA LYS A 18 -13.33 -21.52 -10.96
C LYS A 18 -12.16 -20.78 -11.61
N TYR A 19 -11.74 -19.64 -11.06
CA TYR A 19 -10.64 -18.85 -11.61
C TYR A 19 -9.28 -19.58 -11.55
N ILE A 20 -9.04 -20.36 -10.48
CA ILE A 20 -7.87 -21.24 -10.40
C ILE A 20 -7.91 -22.26 -11.55
N ASN A 21 -9.03 -22.95 -11.74
CA ASN A 21 -9.15 -23.95 -12.81
C ASN A 21 -8.97 -23.32 -14.20
N GLU A 22 -9.48 -22.11 -14.43
CA GLU A 22 -9.30 -21.37 -15.68
C GLU A 22 -7.83 -21.02 -15.92
N ALA A 23 -7.12 -20.53 -14.91
CA ALA A 23 -5.69 -20.21 -15.01
C ALA A 23 -4.85 -21.44 -15.36
N PHE A 24 -5.12 -22.58 -14.72
CA PHE A 24 -4.44 -23.84 -15.03
C PHE A 24 -4.78 -24.34 -16.45
N LYS A 25 -6.05 -24.32 -16.85
CA LYS A 25 -6.47 -24.73 -18.21
C LYS A 25 -5.84 -23.87 -19.30
N ALA A 26 -5.72 -22.57 -19.06
CA ALA A 26 -5.13 -21.62 -20.00
C ALA A 26 -3.59 -21.56 -19.92
N ASN A 27 -2.97 -22.36 -19.04
CA ASN A 27 -1.53 -22.37 -18.76
C ASN A 27 -0.95 -21.01 -18.34
N TRP A 28 -1.75 -20.18 -17.67
CA TRP A 28 -1.36 -18.89 -17.10
C TRP A 28 -1.12 -19.03 -15.60
N ILE A 29 -0.05 -19.73 -15.23
CA ILE A 29 0.35 -19.96 -13.82
C ILE A 29 1.47 -19.04 -13.34
N ALA A 30 2.10 -18.30 -14.25
CA ALA A 30 3.21 -17.40 -13.96
C ALA A 30 2.70 -16.03 -13.45
N PRO A 31 3.59 -15.18 -12.89
CA PRO A 31 3.28 -13.77 -12.72
C PRO A 31 2.86 -13.15 -14.05
N LEU A 32 1.82 -12.33 -14.02
CA LEU A 32 1.09 -11.77 -15.18
C LEU A 32 0.08 -12.74 -15.80
N GLY A 33 -1.12 -12.23 -16.05
CA GLY A 33 -2.19 -12.95 -16.73
C GLY A 33 -3.55 -12.25 -16.63
N PRO A 34 -4.59 -12.83 -17.26
CA PRO A 34 -5.90 -12.21 -17.37
C PRO A 34 -6.62 -12.00 -16.03
N ASN A 35 -6.37 -12.83 -15.01
CA ASN A 35 -7.00 -12.69 -13.70
C ASN A 35 -6.44 -11.46 -12.97
N VAL A 36 -5.13 -11.22 -13.04
CA VAL A 36 -4.51 -10.02 -12.45
C VAL A 36 -5.05 -8.77 -13.12
N ASN A 37 -5.16 -8.76 -14.45
CA ASN A 37 -5.71 -7.62 -15.19
C ASN A 37 -7.21 -7.42 -14.91
N GLY A 38 -7.96 -8.49 -14.67
CA GLY A 38 -9.34 -8.42 -14.18
C GLY A 38 -9.40 -7.79 -12.80
N PHE A 39 -8.59 -8.29 -11.87
CA PHE A 39 -8.59 -7.83 -10.49
C PHE A 39 -8.15 -6.37 -10.35
N GLU A 40 -7.16 -5.92 -11.13
CA GLU A 40 -6.80 -4.50 -11.19
C GLU A 40 -7.98 -3.63 -11.64
N ARG A 41 -8.73 -4.05 -12.67
CA ARG A 41 -9.92 -3.32 -13.14
C ARG A 41 -11.03 -3.33 -12.11
N ASP A 42 -11.32 -4.47 -11.50
CA ASP A 42 -12.34 -4.59 -10.45
C ASP A 42 -12.01 -3.68 -9.26
N LEU A 43 -10.73 -3.53 -8.91
CA LEU A 43 -10.28 -2.60 -7.87
C LEU A 43 -10.35 -1.13 -8.31
N GLU A 44 -10.01 -0.81 -9.56
CA GLU A 44 -10.17 0.54 -10.13
C GLU A 44 -11.65 0.98 -10.07
N ASP A 45 -12.55 0.11 -10.56
CA ASP A 45 -13.99 0.33 -10.57
C ASP A 45 -14.57 0.38 -9.15
N TYR A 46 -14.12 -0.51 -8.26
CA TYR A 46 -14.55 -0.50 -6.87
C TYR A 46 -14.11 0.76 -6.15
N LEU A 47 -12.87 1.21 -6.35
CA LEU A 47 -12.38 2.41 -5.68
C LEU A 47 -13.11 3.65 -6.18
N ASP A 48 -13.39 3.75 -7.48
CA ASP A 48 -14.19 4.80 -8.13
C ASP A 48 -13.68 6.23 -7.86
N GLU A 49 -12.35 6.39 -7.86
CA GLU A 49 -11.67 7.66 -7.51
C GLU A 49 -10.64 8.06 -8.58
N ASN A 50 -10.89 7.64 -9.83
CA ASN A 50 -9.97 7.77 -10.97
C ASN A 50 -8.54 7.25 -10.67
N LYS A 51 -8.44 6.21 -9.84
CA LYS A 51 -7.17 5.60 -9.46
C LYS A 51 -6.74 4.54 -10.46
N LYS A 52 -5.46 4.23 -10.45
CA LYS A 52 -4.83 3.14 -11.21
C LYS A 52 -4.25 2.12 -10.26
N ILE A 53 -4.41 0.84 -10.58
CA ILE A 53 -4.06 -0.23 -9.66
C ILE A 53 -2.94 -1.09 -10.23
N ALA A 54 -1.88 -1.28 -9.44
CA ALA A 54 -0.85 -2.28 -9.69
C ALA A 54 -0.93 -3.39 -8.64
N CYS A 55 -1.36 -4.59 -9.05
CA CYS A 55 -1.39 -5.76 -8.17
C CYS A 55 0.02 -6.32 -7.93
N LEU A 56 0.34 -6.59 -6.67
CA LEU A 56 1.66 -6.95 -6.18
C LEU A 56 1.58 -8.16 -5.23
N ILE A 57 2.73 -8.77 -4.94
CA ILE A 57 2.82 -10.00 -4.15
C ILE A 57 2.44 -9.81 -2.67
N SER A 58 2.47 -8.56 -2.17
CA SER A 58 2.07 -8.22 -0.79
C SER A 58 1.75 -6.74 -0.62
N GLY A 59 1.05 -6.40 0.47
CA GLY A 59 0.92 -5.00 0.90
C GLY A 59 2.27 -4.35 1.24
N THR A 60 3.21 -5.14 1.79
CA THR A 60 4.59 -4.69 2.09
C THR A 60 5.34 -4.28 0.82
N SER A 61 5.24 -5.06 -0.26
CA SER A 61 5.85 -4.71 -1.55
C SER A 61 5.19 -3.47 -2.16
N ALA A 62 3.88 -3.31 -1.99
CA ALA A 62 3.19 -2.10 -2.43
C ALA A 62 3.71 -0.87 -1.69
N LEU A 63 3.86 -0.95 -0.35
CA LEU A 63 4.37 0.16 0.44
C LEU A 63 5.82 0.49 0.11
N HIS A 64 6.63 -0.53 -0.15
CA HIS A 64 8.01 -0.33 -0.59
C HIS A 64 8.08 0.44 -1.92
N LEU A 65 7.30 0.04 -2.93
CA LEU A 65 7.24 0.75 -4.21
C LEU A 65 6.66 2.17 -4.05
N ALA A 66 5.66 2.37 -3.18
CA ALA A 66 5.10 3.69 -2.90
C ALA A 66 6.17 4.65 -2.33
N LEU A 67 7.07 4.16 -1.47
CA LEU A 67 8.19 4.92 -0.93
C LEU A 67 9.22 5.28 -2.03
N ILE A 68 9.59 4.33 -2.89
CA ILE A 68 10.49 4.57 -4.02
C ILE A 68 9.91 5.64 -4.96
N LEU A 69 8.65 5.50 -5.36
CA LEU A 69 7.96 6.45 -6.25
C LEU A 69 7.74 7.81 -5.59
N SER A 70 7.64 7.86 -4.26
CA SER A 70 7.62 9.11 -3.50
C SER A 70 8.99 9.81 -3.46
N GLY A 71 10.05 9.13 -3.89
CA GLY A 71 11.42 9.64 -3.94
C GLY A 71 12.15 9.50 -2.60
N VAL A 72 11.76 8.54 -1.76
CA VAL A 72 12.44 8.23 -0.50
C VAL A 72 13.74 7.49 -0.80
N THR A 73 14.82 8.00 -0.22
CA THR A 73 16.19 7.52 -0.41
C THR A 73 16.89 7.34 0.94
N ALA A 74 18.08 6.74 0.92
CA ALA A 74 18.86 6.51 2.13
C ALA A 74 19.14 7.84 2.86
N GLY A 75 18.93 7.83 4.18
CA GLY A 75 19.09 9.01 5.02
C GLY A 75 17.86 9.92 5.10
N ASP A 76 16.81 9.72 4.30
CA ASP A 76 15.55 10.43 4.48
C ASP A 76 14.85 10.04 5.79
N GLU A 77 13.89 10.86 6.22
CA GLU A 77 13.00 10.55 7.34
C GLU A 77 11.57 10.35 6.85
N VAL A 78 10.92 9.31 7.32
CA VAL A 78 9.53 9.00 6.97
C VAL A 78 8.73 8.88 8.25
N VAL A 79 7.64 9.64 8.33
CA VAL A 79 6.75 9.62 9.48
C VAL A 79 5.79 8.44 9.37
N CYS A 80 5.60 7.68 10.45
CA CYS A 80 4.58 6.61 10.52
C CYS A 80 4.07 6.42 11.95
N GLN A 81 2.99 5.65 12.13
CA GLN A 81 2.46 5.33 13.46
C GLN A 81 3.36 4.34 14.21
N SER A 82 3.48 4.53 15.53
CA SER A 82 4.06 3.52 16.42
C SER A 82 3.14 2.30 16.60
N MET A 83 1.82 2.54 16.64
CA MET A 83 0.80 1.51 16.77
C MET A 83 0.33 1.04 15.39
N THR A 84 1.01 0.04 14.84
CA THR A 84 0.67 -0.61 13.57
C THR A 84 1.37 -1.97 13.45
N PHE A 85 1.07 -2.74 12.40
CA PHE A 85 1.86 -3.89 12.02
C PHE A 85 3.23 -3.45 11.46
N SER A 86 4.30 -4.16 11.80
CA SER A 86 5.69 -3.75 11.47
C SER A 86 5.95 -3.53 9.97
N ALA A 87 5.15 -4.13 9.09
CA ALA A 87 5.25 -3.91 7.65
C ALA A 87 4.96 -2.47 7.21
N SER A 88 4.37 -1.61 8.04
CA SER A 88 4.25 -0.18 7.74
C SER A 88 5.58 0.57 7.93
N ALA A 89 6.49 0.06 8.78
CA ALA A 89 7.77 0.70 9.10
C ALA A 89 8.98 0.01 8.44
N ASN A 90 8.95 -1.32 8.26
CA ASN A 90 10.07 -2.06 7.68
C ASN A 90 10.47 -1.56 6.28
N PRO A 91 9.54 -1.24 5.34
CA PRO A 91 9.89 -0.71 4.02
C PRO A 91 10.63 0.63 4.05
N ILE A 92 10.45 1.43 5.11
CA ILE A 92 11.23 2.65 5.32
C ILE A 92 12.70 2.28 5.50
N VAL A 93 12.97 1.26 6.32
CA VAL A 93 14.33 0.77 6.59
C VAL A 93 14.92 0.05 5.40
N TYR A 94 14.12 -0.66 4.59
CA TYR A 94 14.58 -1.30 3.34
C TYR A 94 15.22 -0.26 2.39
N GLN A 95 14.67 0.95 2.35
CA GLN A 95 15.19 2.09 1.57
C GLN A 95 16.38 2.81 2.22
N GLY A 96 16.83 2.38 3.41
CA GLY A 96 17.86 3.07 4.18
C GLY A 96 17.38 4.39 4.81
N ALA A 97 16.07 4.63 4.89
CA ALA A 97 15.48 5.79 5.54
C ALA A 97 15.19 5.50 7.03
N THR A 98 14.93 6.55 7.80
CA THR A 98 14.65 6.48 9.24
C THR A 98 13.15 6.68 9.52
N PRO A 99 12.47 5.72 10.18
CA PRO A 99 11.10 5.93 10.65
C PRO A 99 11.06 6.92 11.81
N ILE A 100 10.15 7.89 11.74
CA ILE A 100 9.81 8.82 12.82
C ILE A 100 8.42 8.44 13.32
N PHE A 101 8.37 7.84 14.51
CA PHE A 101 7.13 7.30 15.07
C PHE A 101 6.27 8.39 15.71
N ILE A 102 4.97 8.33 15.40
CA ILE A 102 3.93 9.20 15.95
C ILE A 102 2.97 8.36 16.77
N ASP A 103 2.57 8.91 17.91
CA ASP A 103 1.61 8.26 18.81
C ASP A 103 0.18 8.33 18.27
N SER A 104 -0.70 7.53 18.87
CA SER A 104 -2.10 7.43 18.47
C SER A 104 -2.98 8.41 19.25
N GLU A 105 -4.05 8.87 18.61
CA GLU A 105 -5.13 9.57 19.31
C GLU A 105 -6.20 8.58 19.81
N ILE A 106 -6.98 9.00 20.80
CA ILE A 106 -7.84 8.07 21.57
C ILE A 106 -9.14 7.68 20.86
N ASP A 107 -9.61 8.45 19.87
CA ASP A 107 -10.94 8.26 19.29
C ASP A 107 -10.96 7.15 18.24
N THR A 108 -9.93 7.07 17.40
CA THR A 108 -9.82 6.09 16.29
C THR A 108 -8.61 5.16 16.44
N TRP A 109 -7.73 5.41 17.42
CA TRP A 109 -6.45 4.71 17.62
C TRP A 109 -5.49 4.82 16.43
N ASN A 110 -5.76 5.76 15.52
CA ASN A 110 -4.86 6.09 14.43
C ASN A 110 -3.93 7.24 14.82
N MET A 111 -3.05 7.63 13.89
CA MET A 111 -2.07 8.71 14.07
C MET A 111 -2.71 9.96 14.65
N CYS A 112 -2.16 10.45 15.76
CA CYS A 112 -2.59 11.71 16.37
C CYS A 112 -2.15 12.91 15.51
N PRO A 113 -3.07 13.73 14.97
CA PRO A 113 -2.70 14.89 14.15
C PRO A 113 -1.87 15.93 14.93
N ILE A 114 -2.11 16.07 16.23
CA ILE A 114 -1.37 17.00 17.09
C ILE A 114 0.09 16.55 17.22
N ALA A 115 0.31 15.29 17.61
CA ALA A 115 1.65 14.73 17.75
C ALA A 115 2.39 14.67 16.39
N LEU A 116 1.67 14.44 15.29
CA LEU A 116 2.19 14.52 13.93
C LEU A 116 2.77 15.92 13.63
N GLU A 117 1.99 16.98 13.87
CA GLU A 117 2.43 18.34 13.59
C GLU A 117 3.60 18.76 14.50
N GLU A 118 3.57 18.37 15.77
CA GLU A 118 4.66 18.61 16.72
C GLU A 118 5.97 17.93 16.26
N ALA A 119 5.90 16.67 15.86
CA ALA A 119 7.05 15.93 15.36
C ALA A 119 7.61 16.58 14.09
N ILE A 120 6.76 16.94 13.11
CA ILE A 120 7.21 17.60 11.88
C ILE A 120 7.94 18.92 12.20
N LYS A 121 7.40 19.74 13.11
CA LYS A 121 8.05 20.99 13.56
C LYS A 121 9.40 20.71 14.21
N ASP A 122 9.49 19.75 15.13
CA ASP A 122 10.75 19.35 15.77
C ASP A 122 11.80 18.88 14.76
N ARG A 123 11.40 18.04 13.80
CA ARG A 123 12.29 17.53 12.74
C ARG A 123 12.82 18.65 11.85
N ILE A 124 11.95 19.59 11.45
CA ILE A 124 12.35 20.79 10.69
C ILE A 124 13.34 21.66 11.50
N LEU A 125 13.07 21.90 12.78
CA LEU A 125 13.97 22.67 13.66
C LEU A 125 15.36 22.01 13.80
N LYS A 126 15.41 20.68 13.77
CA LYS A 126 16.65 19.88 13.75
C LYS A 126 17.32 19.82 12.36
N GLY A 127 16.81 20.57 11.39
CA GLY A 127 17.38 20.70 10.05
C GLY A 127 17.01 19.58 9.09
N LYS A 128 16.02 18.74 9.42
CA LYS A 128 15.66 17.58 8.60
C LYS A 128 14.15 17.41 8.49
N LYS A 129 13.55 17.96 7.44
CA LYS A 129 12.11 17.79 7.15
C LYS A 129 11.82 16.34 6.75
N PRO A 130 10.79 15.68 7.31
CA PRO A 130 10.37 14.37 6.83
C PRO A 130 9.95 14.41 5.36
N LYS A 131 10.29 13.36 4.61
CA LYS A 131 10.06 13.23 3.18
C LYS A 131 8.62 12.81 2.87
N VAL A 132 8.09 11.90 3.68
CA VAL A 132 6.79 11.25 3.50
C VAL A 132 6.13 11.03 4.86
N ILE A 133 4.80 11.08 4.88
CA ILE A 133 3.95 10.57 5.96
C ILE A 133 3.27 9.30 5.47
N ILE A 134 3.38 8.20 6.21
CA ILE A 134 2.55 7.01 6.05
C ILE A 134 1.47 7.04 7.13
N VAL A 135 0.21 7.10 6.70
CA VAL A 135 -0.94 6.98 7.59
C VAL A 135 -1.60 5.61 7.41
N VAL A 136 -1.83 4.90 8.50
CA VAL A 136 -2.50 3.60 8.55
C VAL A 136 -3.96 3.80 8.95
N HIS A 137 -4.86 3.02 8.35
CA HIS A 137 -6.25 2.92 8.77
C HIS A 137 -6.44 1.64 9.59
N LEU A 138 -6.06 1.72 10.86
CA LEU A 138 -5.98 0.58 11.76
C LEU A 138 -7.35 -0.07 11.94
N TYR A 139 -7.41 -1.40 11.82
CA TYR A 139 -8.62 -2.20 11.95
C TYR A 139 -9.76 -1.81 11.00
N GLY A 140 -9.44 -1.11 9.91
CA GLY A 140 -10.42 -0.55 8.98
C GLY A 140 -11.08 0.74 9.46
N MET A 141 -10.71 1.27 10.62
CA MET A 141 -11.19 2.57 11.06
C MET A 141 -10.43 3.67 10.29
N PRO A 142 -11.11 4.55 9.52
CA PRO A 142 -10.46 5.66 8.87
C PRO A 142 -9.75 6.55 9.90
N ALA A 143 -8.54 6.96 9.57
CA ALA A 143 -7.80 7.93 10.37
C ALA A 143 -8.47 9.31 10.28
N LYS A 144 -8.05 10.25 11.12
CA LYS A 144 -8.39 11.68 11.03
C LYS A 144 -7.73 12.31 9.78
N ILE A 145 -8.17 11.84 8.61
CA ILE A 145 -7.47 11.98 7.33
C ILE A 145 -7.52 13.41 6.80
N ASP A 146 -8.59 14.16 7.06
CA ASP A 146 -8.69 15.58 6.72
C ASP A 146 -7.62 16.40 7.46
N GLU A 147 -7.47 16.15 8.76
CA GLU A 147 -6.49 16.81 9.61
C GLU A 147 -5.06 16.45 9.18
N ILE A 148 -4.79 15.16 8.97
CA ILE A 148 -3.48 14.66 8.55
C ILE A 148 -3.12 15.19 7.15
N ALA A 149 -4.05 15.16 6.20
CA ALA A 149 -3.84 15.69 4.84
C ALA A 149 -3.63 17.22 4.85
N THR A 150 -4.34 17.94 5.73
CA THR A 150 -4.14 19.38 5.92
C THR A 150 -2.73 19.67 6.43
N ILE A 151 -2.23 18.90 7.40
CA ILE A 151 -0.85 19.01 7.90
C ILE A 151 0.15 18.67 6.79
N ALA A 152 -0.04 17.55 6.08
CA ALA A 152 0.83 17.14 4.99
C ALA A 152 0.96 18.24 3.91
N LYS A 153 -0.17 18.84 3.51
CA LYS A 153 -0.20 19.96 2.57
C LYS A 153 0.49 21.21 3.11
N LYS A 154 0.26 21.56 4.38
CA LYS A 154 0.88 22.74 5.03
C LYS A 154 2.41 22.68 4.99
N TYR A 155 3.00 21.50 5.13
CA TYR A 155 4.45 21.30 5.16
C TYR A 155 5.05 20.82 3.84
N ASP A 156 4.24 20.66 2.80
CA ASP A 156 4.65 20.09 1.51
C ASP A 156 5.36 18.74 1.71
N ILE A 157 4.64 17.81 2.36
CA ILE A 157 5.08 16.43 2.62
C ILE A 157 4.09 15.49 1.94
N LYS A 158 4.59 14.53 1.15
CA LYS A 158 3.73 13.55 0.47
C LYS A 158 3.06 12.62 1.50
N LEU A 159 1.81 12.25 1.23
CA LEU A 159 1.04 11.32 2.05
C LEU A 159 0.92 9.98 1.32
N ILE A 160 1.25 8.89 2.01
CA ILE A 160 0.97 7.52 1.58
C ILE A 160 -0.04 6.91 2.56
N GLU A 161 -1.08 6.28 2.04
CA GLU A 161 -2.04 5.55 2.88
C GLU A 161 -1.72 4.06 2.93
N ASP A 162 -1.59 3.53 4.13
CA ASP A 162 -1.63 2.10 4.42
C ASP A 162 -3.08 1.70 4.75
N ALA A 163 -3.82 1.33 3.71
CA ALA A 163 -5.19 0.84 3.78
C ALA A 163 -5.23 -0.71 3.80
N ALA A 164 -4.18 -1.37 4.30
CA ALA A 164 -4.09 -2.83 4.39
C ALA A 164 -5.24 -3.48 5.17
N GLU A 165 -5.94 -2.72 6.02
CA GLU A 165 -7.07 -3.20 6.84
C GLU A 165 -8.40 -2.49 6.48
N ALA A 166 -8.39 -1.60 5.49
CA ALA A 166 -9.47 -0.64 5.27
C ALA A 166 -10.13 -0.75 3.89
N LEU A 167 -9.94 -1.87 3.17
CA LEU A 167 -10.68 -2.10 1.94
C LEU A 167 -12.20 -2.12 2.23
N GLY A 168 -12.92 -1.16 1.66
CA GLY A 168 -14.36 -0.96 1.89
C GLY A 168 -14.71 0.01 3.03
N SER A 169 -13.71 0.58 3.69
CA SER A 169 -13.92 1.70 4.59
C SER A 169 -13.99 3.01 3.80
N THR A 170 -14.80 3.94 4.29
CA THR A 170 -15.01 5.25 3.65
C THR A 170 -14.93 6.36 4.68
N TYR A 171 -14.39 7.50 4.28
CA TYR A 171 -14.48 8.75 5.04
C TYR A 171 -15.11 9.82 4.16
N LYS A 172 -16.23 10.40 4.63
CA LYS A 172 -17.03 11.41 3.89
C LYS A 172 -17.37 11.01 2.45
N GLY A 173 -17.63 9.71 2.22
CA GLY A 173 -17.99 9.15 0.92
C GLY A 173 -16.80 8.74 0.04
N GLN A 174 -15.59 9.20 0.34
CA GLN A 174 -14.36 8.81 -0.35
C GLN A 174 -13.78 7.53 0.27
N LYS A 175 -13.29 6.60 -0.55
CA LYS A 175 -12.77 5.29 -0.10
C LYS A 175 -11.35 5.40 0.45
N CYS A 176 -11.07 4.69 1.55
CA CYS A 176 -9.74 4.61 2.13
C CYS A 176 -8.70 4.06 1.12
N GLY A 177 -7.47 4.59 1.18
CA GLY A 177 -6.41 4.29 0.22
C GLY A 177 -6.42 5.18 -1.04
N THR A 178 -7.24 6.23 -1.08
CA THR A 178 -7.39 7.11 -2.25
C THR A 178 -7.15 8.61 -2.00
N PHE A 179 -6.95 9.02 -0.74
CA PHE A 179 -6.70 10.39 -0.29
C PHE A 179 -5.25 10.86 -0.55
N GLY A 180 -4.26 9.97 -0.38
CA GLY A 180 -2.83 10.24 -0.51
C GLY A 180 -2.31 10.29 -1.94
N GLU A 181 -1.00 10.52 -2.08
CA GLU A 181 -0.26 10.37 -3.34
C GLU A 181 -0.30 8.93 -3.83
N PHE A 182 -0.11 8.01 -2.89
CA PHE A 182 -0.25 6.58 -3.07
C PHE A 182 -1.09 6.00 -1.94
N GLY A 183 -1.78 4.90 -2.22
CA GLY A 183 -2.38 4.05 -1.20
C GLY A 183 -1.94 2.61 -1.39
N ILE A 184 -2.02 1.79 -0.36
CA ILE A 184 -1.76 0.35 -0.49
C ILE A 184 -2.92 -0.47 0.10
N LEU A 185 -3.13 -1.63 -0.50
CA LEU A 185 -4.09 -2.64 -0.06
C LEU A 185 -3.33 -3.94 0.25
N SER A 186 -3.89 -4.77 1.12
CA SER A 186 -3.35 -6.09 1.45
C SER A 186 -4.42 -7.16 1.28
N PHE A 187 -4.02 -8.28 0.69
CA PHE A 187 -4.84 -9.46 0.43
C PHE A 187 -4.25 -10.72 1.08
N ASN A 188 -3.54 -10.54 2.21
CA ASN A 188 -3.06 -11.66 3.02
C ASN A 188 -4.24 -12.47 3.60
N GLY A 189 -3.99 -13.68 4.08
CA GLY A 189 -5.01 -14.64 4.52
C GLY A 189 -6.02 -14.14 5.57
N ASN A 190 -5.66 -13.16 6.39
CA ASN A 190 -6.52 -12.62 7.45
C ASN A 190 -7.19 -11.29 7.10
N LYS A 191 -7.07 -10.82 5.85
CA LYS A 191 -7.64 -9.56 5.37
C LYS A 191 -9.08 -9.75 4.88
N ILE A 192 -9.79 -8.64 4.66
CA ILE A 192 -11.22 -8.61 4.27
C ILE A 192 -11.46 -9.42 2.99
N ILE A 193 -10.58 -9.27 2.00
CA ILE A 193 -10.47 -10.17 0.86
C ILE A 193 -9.06 -10.76 0.84
N SER A 194 -8.89 -11.97 0.32
CA SER A 194 -7.59 -12.65 0.30
C SER A 194 -7.28 -13.31 -1.04
N THR A 195 -6.02 -13.26 -1.41
CA THR A 195 -5.42 -13.99 -2.55
C THR A 195 -4.36 -14.98 -2.04
N SER A 196 -4.54 -15.54 -0.84
CA SER A 196 -3.50 -16.21 -0.03
C SER A 196 -2.42 -15.23 0.45
N GLY A 197 -1.64 -14.68 -0.48
CA GLY A 197 -0.73 -13.58 -0.29
C GLY A 197 -0.88 -12.59 -1.43
N GLY A 198 -0.97 -11.30 -1.11
CA GLY A 198 -1.15 -10.27 -2.13
C GLY A 198 -1.24 -8.88 -1.56
N GLY A 199 -1.15 -7.91 -2.46
CA GLY A 199 -1.47 -6.51 -2.19
C GLY A 199 -1.66 -5.76 -3.49
N ALA A 200 -1.98 -4.48 -3.37
CA ALA A 200 -2.05 -3.59 -4.51
C ALA A 200 -1.51 -2.22 -4.13
N LEU A 201 -0.87 -1.57 -5.09
CA LEU A 201 -0.56 -0.15 -5.04
C LEU A 201 -1.67 0.61 -5.76
N VAL A 202 -2.25 1.57 -5.06
CA VAL A 202 -3.21 2.55 -5.57
C VAL A 202 -2.44 3.78 -6.01
N CYS A 203 -2.46 4.06 -7.30
CA CYS A 203 -1.76 5.15 -7.97
C CYS A 203 -2.76 6.24 -8.40
N LYS A 204 -2.31 7.49 -8.45
CA LYS A 204 -3.10 8.60 -9.01
C LYS A 204 -3.13 8.61 -10.54
N SER A 205 -2.10 8.07 -11.18
CA SER A 205 -1.92 8.17 -12.63
C SER A 205 -1.52 6.83 -13.25
N GLU A 206 -1.76 6.72 -14.56
CA GLU A 206 -1.30 5.58 -15.35
C GLU A 206 0.23 5.54 -15.42
N GLU A 207 0.89 6.70 -15.45
CA GLU A 207 2.35 6.79 -15.44
C GLU A 207 2.94 6.18 -14.15
N ASP A 208 2.35 6.48 -13.00
CA ASP A 208 2.78 5.91 -11.72
C ASP A 208 2.54 4.40 -11.65
N LYS A 209 1.40 3.92 -12.15
CA LYS A 209 1.11 2.48 -12.29
C LYS A 209 2.17 1.81 -13.16
N GLN A 210 2.50 2.38 -14.32
CA GLN A 210 3.50 1.82 -15.24
C GLN A 210 4.89 1.79 -14.62
N LYS A 211 5.31 2.84 -13.92
CA LYS A 211 6.57 2.86 -13.16
C LYS A 211 6.59 1.81 -12.06
N ALA A 212 5.49 1.65 -11.32
CA ALA A 212 5.38 0.62 -10.29
C ALA A 212 5.51 -0.78 -10.88
N VAL A 213 4.82 -1.07 -12.00
CA VAL A 213 4.91 -2.35 -12.69
C VAL A 213 6.31 -2.60 -13.23
N PHE A 214 6.93 -1.60 -13.88
CA PHE A 214 8.31 -1.67 -14.35
C PHE A 214 9.27 -2.08 -13.22
N LEU A 215 9.22 -1.38 -12.08
CA LEU A 215 10.02 -1.72 -10.90
C LEU A 215 9.68 -3.11 -10.35
N ALA A 216 8.41 -3.50 -10.31
CA ALA A 216 7.95 -4.79 -9.81
C ALA A 216 8.32 -6.00 -10.69
N THR A 217 8.74 -5.75 -11.94
CA THR A 217 9.15 -6.76 -12.91
C THR A 217 10.63 -6.62 -13.27
N GLN A 218 11.48 -6.48 -12.25
CA GLN A 218 12.94 -6.39 -12.36
C GLN A 218 13.45 -5.15 -13.14
N ALA A 219 12.62 -4.12 -13.35
CA ALA A 219 13.01 -2.89 -14.05
C ALA A 219 13.70 -3.15 -15.40
N ARG A 220 13.17 -4.11 -16.17
CA ARG A 220 13.69 -4.44 -17.50
C ARG A 220 13.27 -3.37 -18.50
N ASP A 221 14.25 -2.72 -19.11
CA ASP A 221 14.03 -1.68 -20.12
C ASP A 221 13.35 -2.27 -21.38
N ASP A 222 12.69 -1.41 -22.17
CA ASP A 222 12.18 -1.78 -23.48
C ASP A 222 13.33 -1.83 -24.50
N ALA A 223 14.05 -2.95 -24.50
CA ALA A 223 15.18 -3.22 -25.37
C ALA A 223 15.10 -4.66 -25.91
N PRO A 224 15.67 -4.95 -27.09
CA PRO A 224 15.66 -6.30 -27.66
C PRO A 224 16.51 -7.32 -26.90
N HIS A 225 17.27 -6.89 -25.89
CA HIS A 225 18.13 -7.71 -25.04
C HIS A 225 17.84 -7.42 -23.56
N TYR A 226 18.38 -8.23 -22.63
CA TYR A 226 18.25 -7.96 -21.20
C TYR A 226 19.04 -6.71 -20.83
N GLN A 227 18.32 -5.60 -20.71
CA GLN A 227 18.85 -4.30 -20.33
C GLN A 227 18.13 -3.81 -19.08
N HIS A 228 18.90 -3.29 -18.13
CA HIS A 228 18.41 -2.78 -16.86
C HIS A 228 19.15 -1.48 -16.54
N SER A 229 18.45 -0.35 -16.70
CA SER A 229 18.95 0.97 -16.34
C SER A 229 18.71 1.32 -14.86
N HIS A 230 17.82 0.58 -14.20
CA HIS A 230 17.42 0.77 -12.81
C HIS A 230 17.44 -0.57 -12.06
N ILE A 231 17.59 -0.50 -10.73
CA ILE A 231 17.40 -1.67 -9.87
C ILE A 231 15.89 -1.87 -9.70
N GLY A 232 15.41 -3.06 -10.08
CA GLY A 232 14.04 -3.48 -9.87
C GLY A 232 13.90 -4.54 -8.79
N TYR A 233 12.69 -5.09 -8.71
CA TYR A 233 12.26 -6.07 -7.73
C TYR A 233 11.42 -7.15 -8.41
N ASN A 234 11.22 -8.28 -7.74
CA ASN A 234 10.25 -9.29 -8.18
C ASN A 234 9.02 -9.23 -7.28
N TYR A 235 8.14 -8.28 -7.56
CA TYR A 235 6.96 -8.01 -6.74
C TYR A 235 5.63 -8.21 -7.47
N ARG A 236 5.64 -8.64 -8.73
CA ARG A 236 4.40 -8.84 -9.49
C ARG A 236 3.57 -9.99 -8.90
N MET A 237 2.25 -9.79 -8.80
CA MET A 237 1.32 -10.81 -8.36
C MET A 237 1.24 -11.98 -9.37
N SER A 238 1.07 -13.20 -8.87
CA SER A 238 0.76 -14.39 -9.66
C SER A 238 -0.62 -14.28 -10.30
N ASN A 239 -0.86 -15.00 -11.41
CA ASN A 239 -2.20 -15.09 -12.01
C ASN A 239 -3.15 -16.06 -11.29
N ILE A 240 -2.62 -16.88 -10.37
CA ILE A 240 -3.40 -17.77 -9.48
C ILE A 240 -4.00 -16.98 -8.33
#